data_AF-F7UX50-F1
#
_entry.id   AF-F7UX50-F1
#
_cell.length_a   1.000
_cell.length_b   1.000
_cell.length_c   1.000
_cell.angle_alpha   90.00
_cell.angle_beta   90.00
_cell.angle_gamma   90.00
#
_symmetry.space_group_name_H-M   'P 1'
#
loop_
_entity.id
_entity.type
_entity.pdbx_description
1 polymer ?
#
loop_
_entity_poly.entity_id
_entity_poly.type
_entity_poly.pdbx_seq_one_letter_code
_entity_poly.pdbx_strand_id
1 'polypeptide(L)' 'MQDVRNAVGKLVCRADGKSHRIEIVRKGQLTVVSFGRNGSVRVTNASKR' A
#
# COMPACT_ATOMS: atom_id res chain seq x y z
N MET A 1 -7.19 -6.68 -4.96
CA MET A 1 -5.96 -5.86 -4.96
C MET A 1 -5.46 -5.70 -6.38
N GLN A 2 -5.07 -4.49 -6.76
CA GLN A 2 -4.48 -4.15 -8.05
C GLN A 2 -2.99 -3.88 -7.86
N ASP A 3 -2.14 -4.53 -8.65
CA ASP A 3 -0.72 -4.24 -8.70
C ASP A 3 -0.50 -2.88 -9.39
N VAL A 4 0.21 -1.97 -8.72
CA VAL A 4 0.66 -0.70 -9.29
C VAL A 4 2.13 -0.83 -9.63
N ARG A 5 2.45 -0.69 -10.92
CA ARG A 5 3.80 -0.82 -11.46
C ARG A 5 4.27 0.52 -11.99
N ASN A 6 5.57 0.77 -11.91
CA ASN A 6 6.17 1.95 -12.54
C ASN A 6 6.34 1.75 -14.06
N ALA A 7 6.85 2.78 -14.75
CA ALA A 7 7.06 2.76 -16.20
C ALA A 7 8.02 1.65 -16.70
N VAL A 8 8.84 1.07 -15.82
CA VAL A 8 9.74 -0.05 -16.14
C VAL A 8 9.17 -1.41 -15.70
N GLY A 9 7.88 -1.47 -15.34
CA GLY A 9 7.18 -2.71 -14.98
C GLY A 9 7.46 -3.25 -13.56
N LYS A 10 8.27 -2.57 -12.76
CA LYS A 10 8.54 -2.97 -11.36
C LYS A 10 7.33 -2.66 -10.47
N LEU A 11 6.98 -3.61 -9.61
CA LEU A 11 5.93 -3.44 -8.60
C LEU A 11 6.35 -2.36 -7.58
N VAL A 12 5.50 -1.34 -7.43
CA VAL A 12 5.69 -0.25 -6.47
C VAL A 12 4.84 -0.47 -5.23
N CYS A 13 3.55 -0.76 -5.45
CA CYS A 13 2.59 -1.01 -4.38
C CYS A 13 1.41 -1.84 -4.88
N ARG A 14 0.54 -2.26 -3.95
CA ARG A 14 -0.75 -2.85 -4.25
C ARG A 14 -1.86 -1.97 -3.70
N ALA A 15 -2.82 -1.60 -4.53
CA ALA A 15 -3.98 -0.84 -4.10
C ALA A 15 -5.18 -1.78 -3.91
N ASP A 16 -5.97 -1.55 -2.87
CA ASP A 16 -7.27 -2.19 -2.68
C ASP A 16 -8.35 -1.13 -2.54
N GLY A 17 -9.12 -0.95 -3.60
CA GLY A 17 -10.24 -0.01 -3.61
C GLY A 17 -11.36 -0.40 -2.65
N LYS A 18 -11.56 -1.70 -2.36
CA LYS A 18 -12.64 -2.15 -1.47
C LYS A 18 -12.36 -1.82 0.00
N SER A 19 -11.11 -1.97 0.41
CA SER A 19 -10.66 -1.67 1.78
C SER A 19 -10.01 -0.30 1.92
N HIS A 20 -10.05 0.52 0.86
CA HIS A 20 -9.48 1.86 0.81
C HIS A 20 -8.04 1.92 1.33
N ARG A 21 -7.18 0.99 0.88
CA ARG A 21 -5.78 0.91 1.35
C ARG A 21 -4.76 0.69 0.24
N ILE A 22 -3.54 1.09 0.52
CA ILE A 22 -2.36 0.86 -0.32
C ILE A 22 -1.31 0.13 0.52
N GLU A 23 -0.74 -0.93 -0.02
CA GLU A 23 0.35 -1.69 0.56
C GLU A 23 1.65 -1.43 -0.22
N ILE A 24 2.66 -0.91 0.47
CA ILE A 24 3.99 -0.63 -0.08
C ILE A 24 4.96 -1.61 0.57
N VAL A 25 5.66 -2.40 -0.23
CA VAL A 25 6.71 -3.29 0.26
C VAL A 25 8.06 -2.77 -0.19
N ARG A 26 8.93 -2.43 0.75
CA ARG A 26 10.28 -1.95 0.46
C ARG A 26 11.28 -2.55 1.44
N LYS A 27 12.30 -3.25 0.93
CA LYS A 27 13.36 -3.89 1.74
C LYS A 27 12.81 -4.77 2.87
N GLY A 28 11.81 -5.61 2.59
CA GLY A 28 11.18 -6.50 3.59
C GLY A 28 10.29 -5.79 4.61
N GLN A 29 10.13 -4.46 4.51
CA GLN A 29 9.18 -3.71 5.33
C GLN A 29 7.88 -3.51 4.55
N LEU A 30 6.75 -3.70 5.23
CA LEU A 30 5.42 -3.40 4.73
C LEU A 30 4.93 -2.12 5.37
N THR A 31 4.58 -1.14 4.54
CA THR A 31 3.83 0.04 4.95
C THR A 31 2.41 -0.07 4.39
N VAL A 32 1.41 0.08 5.26
CA VAL A 32 0.00 0.14 4.87
C VAL A 32 -0.51 1.56 5.07
N VAL A 33 -1.05 2.13 4.00
CA VAL A 33 -1.72 3.44 4.02
C VAL A 33 -3.22 3.18 3.85
N SER A 34 -4.02 3.55 4.85
CA SER A 34 -5.48 3.38 4.84
C SER A 34 -6.17 4.74 4.80
N PHE A 35 -7.12 4.89 3.89
CA PHE A 35 -7.92 6.10 3.71
C PHE A 35 -9.28 5.92 4.38
N GLY A 36 -9.55 6.74 5.40
CA GLY A 36 -10.84 6.79 6.07
C GLY A 36 -11.87 7.57 5.24
N ARG A 37 -13.16 7.23 5.40
CA ARG A 37 -14.26 7.92 4.72
C ARG A 37 -14.42 9.39 5.14
N ASN A 38 -13.86 9.76 6.28
CA ASN A 38 -13.78 11.14 6.78
C ASN A 38 -12.59 11.93 6.24
N GLY A 39 -11.90 11.42 5.21
CA GLY A 39 -10.69 12.06 4.65
C GLY A 39 -9.43 11.85 5.48
N SER A 40 -9.50 11.11 6.60
CA SER A 40 -8.30 10.80 7.39
C SER A 40 -7.41 9.79 6.68
N VAL A 41 -6.11 9.86 6.97
CA VAL A 41 -5.11 8.91 6.50
C VAL A 41 -4.43 8.28 7.70
N ARG A 42 -4.41 6.94 7.75
CA ARG A 42 -3.66 6.18 8.74
C ARG A 42 -2.51 5.44 8.06
N VAL A 43 -1.32 5.54 8.63
CA VAL A 43 -0.11 4.84 8.15
C VAL A 43 0.36 3.86 9.23
N THR A 44 0.54 2.59 8.86
CA THR A 44 1.13 1.58 9.75
C THR A 44 2.32 0.91 9.07
N ASN A 45 3.37 0.63 9.85
CA ASN A 45 4.55 -0.10 9.39
C ASN A 45 4.62 -1.45 10.10
N ALA A 46 4.87 -2.50 9.34
CA ALA A 46 5.06 -3.85 9.84
C ALA A 46 6.30 -4.46 9.17
N SER A 47 7.08 -5.23 9.91
CA SER A 47 8.05 -6.11 9.29
C SER A 47 7.29 -7.25 8.60
N LYS A 48 7.58 -7.50 7.32
CA LYS A 48 7.22 -8.80 6.74
C LYS A 48 8.24 -9.79 7.28
N ARG A 49 7.84 -10.58 8.29
CA ARG A 49 8.53 -11.82 8.63
C ARG A 49 8.43 -12.80 7.46
#